data_AF-A0A8J5I5C2-F1
#
_entry.id   AF-A0A8J5I5C2-F1
#
_cell.length_a   1.000
_cell.length_b   1.000
_cell.length_c   1.000
_cell.angle_alpha   90.00
_cell.angle_beta   90.00
_cell.angle_gamma   90.00
#
_symmetry.space_group_name_H-M   'P 1'
#
loop_
_entity.id
_entity.type
_entity.pdbx_description
1 polymer ?
#
loop_
_entity_poly.entity_id
_entity_poly.type
_entity_poly.pdbx_seq_one_letter_code
_entity_poly.pdbx_strand_id
1 'polypeptide(L)'
;MGRTLRSSLKPKAQSPSVSRSSEQNGVVQPTKPSKQKSEAEVGSSHAVSENVVVVSENVVADSSLSDAPGTSGLPKESEEKTADVAELEFEAKSLRDEAWYDVAMFLAHRVINSGELEVRVRFQGFGAEEDEWVNVKNAVRERSIPLEASDCRKVRVGDLVLCFQENGDQAMYFDAHIVEIERKLHDIRGCRCLFSVRYDHDQTEEKVHAQRLCRRPAY
;
A
#
# COMPACT_ATOMS: atom_id res chain seq x y z
N MET A 1 -52.95 -5.00 60.87
CA MET A 1 -53.15 -6.12 59.92
C MET A 1 -54.08 -5.61 58.83
N GLY A 2 -53.82 -5.57 57.53
CA GLY A 2 -52.62 -5.71 56.69
C GLY A 2 -52.87 -4.83 55.45
N ARG A 3 -51.83 -4.19 54.94
CA ARG A 3 -51.90 -3.31 53.75
C ARG A 3 -51.96 -4.18 52.50
N THR A 4 -53.02 -4.04 51.70
CA THR A 4 -53.16 -4.71 50.39
C THR A 4 -52.51 -3.87 49.30
N LEU A 5 -51.74 -4.56 48.46
CA LEU A 5 -50.85 -4.05 47.41
C LEU A 5 -51.54 -3.92 46.05
N ARG A 6 -51.07 -2.92 45.29
CA ARG A 6 -50.83 -2.86 43.82
C ARG A 6 -52.02 -3.02 42.85
N SER A 7 -52.15 -2.01 41.98
CA SER A 7 -51.86 -2.20 40.55
C SER A 7 -51.65 -0.85 39.85
N SER A 8 -50.46 -0.62 39.30
CA SER A 8 -50.22 0.42 38.29
C SER A 8 -49.41 -0.23 37.18
N LEU A 9 -50.08 -0.36 36.04
CA LEU A 9 -49.54 -0.84 34.78
C LEU A 9 -48.49 0.16 34.29
N LYS A 10 -47.27 -0.31 34.02
CA LYS A 10 -46.28 0.41 33.20
C LYS A 10 -46.18 -0.27 31.83
N PRO A 11 -46.20 0.48 30.72
CA PRO A 11 -46.02 -0.10 29.40
C PRO A 11 -44.58 -0.54 29.16
N LYS A 12 -44.46 -1.63 28.41
CA LYS A 12 -43.26 -2.39 28.06
C LYS A 12 -42.51 -1.66 26.94
N ALA A 13 -41.28 -1.24 27.18
CA ALA A 13 -40.41 -0.68 26.15
C ALA A 13 -39.98 -1.79 25.18
N GLN A 14 -40.19 -1.55 23.89
CA GLN A 14 -39.69 -2.35 22.78
C GLN A 14 -38.18 -2.18 22.65
N SER A 15 -37.46 -3.29 22.64
CA SER A 15 -36.07 -3.38 22.19
C SER A 15 -36.04 -3.40 20.66
N PRO A 16 -35.27 -2.52 19.98
CA PRO A 16 -34.97 -2.72 18.57
C PRO A 16 -33.92 -3.82 18.42
N SER A 17 -34.28 -4.85 17.67
CA SER A 17 -33.44 -5.93 17.19
C SER A 17 -32.34 -5.38 16.26
N VAL A 18 -31.08 -5.53 16.65
CA VAL A 18 -29.95 -5.27 15.75
C VAL A 18 -29.67 -6.55 14.97
N SER A 19 -30.10 -6.58 13.72
CA SER A 19 -29.77 -7.62 12.75
C SER A 19 -28.27 -7.63 12.51
N ARG A 20 -27.63 -8.78 12.80
CA ARG A 20 -26.25 -9.08 12.45
C ARG A 20 -26.08 -9.05 10.93
N SER A 21 -25.38 -8.04 10.42
CA SER A 21 -24.75 -8.08 9.11
C SER A 21 -23.31 -8.56 9.26
N SER A 22 -23.04 -9.68 8.60
CA SER A 22 -21.76 -10.34 8.38
C SER A 22 -20.60 -9.38 8.09
N GLU A 23 -19.56 -9.45 8.93
CA GLU A 23 -18.25 -8.84 8.68
C GLU A 23 -17.61 -9.51 7.45
N GLN A 24 -17.49 -8.76 6.36
CA GLN A 24 -16.59 -9.07 5.26
C GLN A 24 -15.24 -8.46 5.60
N ASN A 25 -14.18 -9.28 5.58
CA ASN A 25 -12.79 -8.83 5.60
C ASN A 25 -12.51 -8.06 4.29
N GLY A 26 -12.88 -6.78 4.28
CA GLY A 26 -12.45 -5.81 3.27
C GLY A 26 -11.31 -4.99 3.86
N VAL A 27 -10.16 -4.97 3.17
CA VAL A 27 -9.14 -3.94 3.39
C VAL A 27 -9.84 -2.60 3.22
N VAL A 28 -9.91 -1.81 4.29
CA VAL A 28 -10.47 -0.45 4.23
C VAL A 28 -9.54 0.37 3.34
N GLN A 29 -10.07 0.82 2.20
CA GLN A 29 -9.30 1.65 1.27
C GLN A 29 -9.06 3.03 1.91
N PRO A 30 -7.83 3.57 1.82
CA PRO A 30 -7.53 4.93 2.29
C PRO A 30 -8.45 5.95 1.62
N THR A 31 -8.85 6.98 2.37
CA THR A 31 -9.62 8.09 1.83
C THR A 31 -8.72 9.01 1.00
N LYS A 32 -9.28 9.64 -0.04
CA LYS A 32 -8.50 10.58 -0.87
C LYS A 32 -7.98 11.74 0.01
N PRO A 33 -6.70 12.12 -0.09
CA PRO A 33 -6.19 13.26 0.64
C PRO A 33 -6.89 14.55 0.21
N SER A 34 -7.26 15.38 1.20
CA SER A 34 -7.85 16.69 0.97
C SER A 34 -6.78 17.66 0.48
N LYS A 35 -7.01 18.30 -0.66
CA LYS A 35 -6.06 19.27 -1.25
C LYS A 35 -5.93 20.50 -0.34
N GLN A 36 -4.86 20.59 0.44
CA GLN A 36 -4.44 21.84 1.05
C GLN A 36 -3.55 22.62 0.08
N LYS A 37 -4.02 23.82 -0.30
CA LYS A 37 -3.37 24.74 -1.24
C LYS A 37 -2.19 25.43 -0.54
N SER A 38 -0.96 25.14 -0.95
CA SER A 38 0.20 25.98 -0.66
C SER A 38 0.50 26.88 -1.88
N GLU A 39 0.55 28.19 -1.64
CA GLU A 39 1.00 29.20 -2.61
C GLU A 39 2.46 29.53 -2.32
N ALA A 40 3.36 29.38 -3.31
CA ALA A 40 4.61 30.12 -3.40
C ALA A 40 5.17 30.14 -4.82
N GLU A 41 5.08 31.34 -5.40
CA GLU A 41 5.99 32.11 -6.25
C GLU A 41 6.77 31.54 -7.44
N VAL A 42 6.78 32.41 -8.45
CA VAL A 42 7.28 32.33 -9.82
C VAL A 42 8.80 32.39 -9.88
N GLY A 43 9.39 31.47 -10.63
CA GLY A 43 10.80 31.51 -11.05
C GLY A 43 10.96 31.09 -12.51
N SER A 44 11.33 32.06 -13.34
CA SER A 44 11.59 31.96 -14.78
C SER A 44 12.68 30.93 -15.14
N SER A 45 12.49 30.17 -16.23
CA SER A 45 13.30 30.31 -17.47
C SER A 45 13.29 29.07 -18.39
N HIS A 46 13.21 29.36 -19.68
CA HIS A 46 13.88 28.71 -20.81
C HIS A 46 13.49 27.29 -21.26
N ALA A 47 12.92 27.26 -22.46
CA ALA A 47 12.73 26.09 -23.31
C ALA A 47 14.07 25.50 -23.76
N VAL A 48 14.19 24.17 -23.68
CA VAL A 48 15.20 23.40 -24.41
C VAL A 48 14.54 22.14 -24.98
N SER A 49 14.91 21.90 -26.23
CA SER A 49 14.35 21.01 -27.23
C SER A 49 14.32 19.52 -26.87
N GLU A 50 13.30 18.85 -27.40
CA GLU A 50 13.18 17.40 -27.53
C GLU A 50 14.29 16.87 -28.46
N ASN A 51 15.10 15.93 -27.97
CA ASN A 51 15.95 15.10 -28.82
C ASN A 51 15.39 13.68 -28.84
N VAL A 52 14.70 13.36 -29.93
CA VAL A 52 14.36 12.00 -30.36
C VAL A 52 15.67 11.31 -30.76
N VAL A 53 16.05 10.26 -30.04
CA VAL A 53 17.18 9.42 -30.45
C VAL A 53 16.64 8.33 -31.38
N VAL A 54 16.86 8.53 -32.68
CA VAL A 54 16.57 7.55 -33.73
C VAL A 54 17.69 6.52 -33.75
N VAL A 55 17.33 5.25 -33.64
CA VAL A 55 18.23 4.10 -33.79
C VAL A 55 18.78 4.07 -35.21
N SER A 56 20.09 3.87 -35.36
CA SER A 56 20.71 3.56 -36.66
C SER A 56 21.87 2.60 -36.44
N GLU A 57 21.65 1.32 -36.74
CA GLU A 57 22.72 0.38 -37.06
C GLU A 57 22.63 0.07 -38.55
N ASN A 58 23.68 0.45 -39.29
CA ASN A 58 23.94 -0.01 -40.64
C ASN A 58 25.42 -0.34 -40.72
N VAL A 59 25.76 -1.62 -40.86
CA VAL A 59 26.94 -2.03 -41.64
C VAL A 59 26.59 -3.26 -42.46
N VAL A 60 26.67 -3.06 -43.77
CA VAL A 60 26.53 -4.03 -44.84
C VAL A 60 27.87 -4.74 -45.09
N ALA A 61 27.84 -6.02 -45.43
CA ALA A 61 28.79 -6.63 -46.34
C ALA A 61 28.18 -7.89 -46.99
N ASP A 62 28.03 -7.78 -48.30
CA ASP A 62 27.56 -8.75 -49.29
C ASP A 62 28.61 -9.85 -49.57
N SER A 63 28.16 -11.07 -49.92
CA SER A 63 28.74 -11.87 -51.02
C SER A 63 28.05 -13.24 -51.18
N SER A 64 27.31 -13.35 -52.30
CA SER A 64 27.32 -14.44 -53.29
C SER A 64 26.50 -15.74 -53.10
N LEU A 65 25.85 -16.08 -54.23
CA LEU A 65 24.77 -17.03 -54.51
C LEU A 65 25.20 -18.51 -54.68
N SER A 66 24.30 -19.45 -54.37
CA SER A 66 23.97 -20.62 -55.23
C SER A 66 22.71 -21.39 -54.72
N ASP A 67 22.10 -22.13 -55.64
CA ASP A 67 20.70 -22.56 -55.78
C ASP A 67 20.06 -23.58 -54.78
N ALA A 68 18.73 -23.38 -54.61
CA ALA A 68 17.52 -24.23 -54.39
C ALA A 68 17.58 -25.79 -54.20
N PRO A 69 16.44 -26.49 -53.90
CA PRO A 69 15.27 -26.20 -53.05
C PRO A 69 14.84 -27.38 -52.11
N GLY A 70 14.00 -27.11 -51.10
CA GLY A 70 13.00 -28.09 -50.62
C GLY A 70 12.84 -28.31 -49.11
N THR A 71 11.61 -28.10 -48.63
CA THR A 71 10.92 -28.79 -47.51
C THR A 71 11.62 -28.89 -46.15
N SER A 72 11.10 -28.19 -45.12
CA SER A 72 10.47 -28.80 -43.91
C SER A 72 10.29 -27.80 -42.75
N GLY A 73 9.27 -28.08 -41.94
CA GLY A 73 8.70 -27.38 -40.78
C GLY A 73 9.51 -26.33 -40.02
N LEU A 74 8.87 -25.18 -39.75
CA LEU A 74 9.29 -24.27 -38.68
C LEU A 74 9.06 -24.93 -37.29
N PRO A 75 10.03 -24.86 -36.37
CA PRO A 75 9.88 -25.33 -35.00
C PRO A 75 9.04 -24.37 -34.16
N LYS A 76 8.30 -24.95 -33.22
CA LYS A 76 7.53 -24.27 -32.17
C LYS A 76 8.40 -23.26 -31.44
N GLU A 77 7.90 -22.03 -31.33
CA GLU A 77 8.41 -21.04 -30.39
C GLU A 77 8.35 -21.65 -28.99
N SER A 78 9.53 -21.84 -28.42
CA SER A 78 9.71 -22.28 -27.04
C SER A 78 9.13 -21.21 -26.13
N GLU A 79 8.04 -21.55 -25.45
CA GLU A 79 7.56 -20.84 -24.27
C GLU A 79 8.76 -20.58 -23.35
N GLU A 80 9.18 -19.32 -23.31
CA GLU A 80 10.13 -18.83 -22.33
C GLU A 80 9.44 -19.05 -20.98
N LYS A 81 9.90 -20.09 -20.30
CA LYS A 81 9.53 -20.45 -18.94
C LYS A 81 9.91 -19.29 -18.04
N THR A 82 9.03 -18.30 -17.93
CA THR A 82 9.07 -17.32 -16.86
C THR A 82 9.11 -18.13 -15.58
N ALA A 83 10.23 -18.02 -14.87
CA ALA A 83 10.29 -18.50 -13.51
C ALA A 83 9.07 -17.94 -12.77
N ASP A 84 8.49 -18.73 -11.89
CA ASP A 84 7.41 -18.35 -10.98
C ASP A 84 7.92 -17.24 -10.04
N VAL A 85 8.10 -16.05 -10.60
CA VAL A 85 8.30 -14.81 -9.89
C VAL A 85 6.91 -14.50 -9.39
N ALA A 86 6.62 -14.91 -8.15
CA ALA A 86 5.44 -14.42 -7.46
C ALA A 86 5.36 -12.91 -7.71
N GLU A 87 4.24 -12.44 -8.28
CA GLU A 87 4.06 -11.04 -8.66
C GLU A 87 4.29 -10.17 -7.42
N LEU A 88 5.46 -9.52 -7.35
CA LEU A 88 5.80 -8.65 -6.24
C LEU A 88 4.90 -7.42 -6.30
N GLU A 89 4.19 -7.16 -5.21
CA GLU A 89 3.39 -5.95 -5.05
C GLU A 89 4.20 -4.90 -4.28
N PHE A 90 3.98 -3.64 -4.62
CA PHE A 90 4.72 -2.52 -4.05
C PHE A 90 3.76 -1.52 -3.41
N GLU A 91 4.27 -0.82 -2.40
CA GLU A 91 3.67 0.38 -1.84
C GLU A 91 4.66 1.53 -1.93
N ALA A 92 4.15 2.76 -2.02
CA ALA A 92 4.96 3.95 -2.08
C ALA A 92 4.46 5.02 -1.10
N LYS A 93 5.42 5.77 -0.55
CA LYS A 93 5.16 6.86 0.39
C LYS A 93 4.85 8.14 -0.40
N SER A 94 3.66 8.68 -0.22
CA SER A 94 3.23 9.94 -0.82
C SER A 94 4.00 11.12 -0.21
N LEU A 95 4.38 12.08 -1.07
CA LEU A 95 5.06 13.30 -0.62
C LEU A 95 4.08 14.32 -0.01
N ARG A 96 2.77 14.15 -0.21
CA ARG A 96 1.74 15.12 0.21
C ARG A 96 1.36 14.99 1.67
N ASP A 97 1.29 13.76 2.14
CA ASP A 97 0.73 13.41 3.45
C ASP A 97 1.59 12.41 4.21
N GLU A 98 2.71 11.95 3.64
CA GLU A 98 3.60 10.95 4.24
C GLU A 98 2.97 9.57 4.49
N ALA A 99 1.78 9.31 3.94
CA ALA A 99 1.13 8.02 4.04
C ALA A 99 1.64 7.05 2.95
N TRP A 100 1.54 5.75 3.23
CA TRP A 100 1.86 4.69 2.29
C TRP A 100 0.61 4.21 1.55
N TYR A 101 0.75 4.03 0.24
CA TYR A 101 -0.32 3.58 -0.66
C TYR A 101 0.18 2.47 -1.58
N ASP A 102 -0.70 1.51 -1.87
CA ASP A 102 -0.43 0.47 -2.87
C ASP A 102 -0.16 1.10 -4.24
N VAL A 103 0.89 0.64 -4.92
CA VAL A 103 1.25 1.06 -6.27
C VAL A 103 0.51 0.18 -7.27
N ALA A 104 -0.30 0.80 -8.12
CA ALA A 104 -0.96 0.12 -9.23
C ALA A 104 0.00 -0.07 -10.42
N MET A 105 0.84 0.92 -10.71
CA MET A 105 1.84 0.84 -11.78
C MET A 105 2.95 1.89 -11.64
N PHE A 106 4.14 1.53 -12.13
CA PHE A 106 5.24 2.45 -12.39
C PHE A 106 5.14 2.97 -13.82
N LEU A 107 5.06 4.29 -13.98
CA LEU A 107 4.81 4.97 -15.25
C LEU A 107 6.09 5.42 -15.96
N ALA A 108 7.08 5.87 -15.19
CA ALA A 108 8.34 6.40 -15.70
C ALA A 108 9.42 6.37 -14.61
N HIS A 109 10.67 6.62 -14.99
CA HIS A 109 11.78 6.82 -14.07
C HIS A 109 12.63 8.03 -14.51
N ARG A 110 13.37 8.63 -13.58
CA ARG A 110 14.35 9.69 -13.85
C ARG A 110 15.49 9.64 -12.84
N VAL A 111 16.67 10.10 -13.25
CA VAL A 111 17.78 10.41 -12.34
C VAL A 111 17.85 11.92 -12.23
N ILE A 112 17.74 12.45 -11.02
CA ILE A 112 17.81 13.90 -10.77
C ILE A 112 19.28 14.34 -10.59
N ASN A 113 19.53 15.65 -10.55
CA ASN A 113 20.89 16.21 -10.49
C ASN A 113 21.70 15.76 -9.25
N SER A 114 21.04 15.34 -8.16
CA SER A 114 21.70 14.76 -6.99
C SER A 114 22.23 13.33 -7.23
N GLY A 115 21.88 12.70 -8.36
CA GLY A 115 22.20 11.31 -8.68
C GLY A 115 21.16 10.30 -8.15
N GLU A 116 20.10 10.78 -7.49
CA GLU A 116 19.06 9.92 -6.95
C GLU A 116 18.07 9.45 -8.03
N LEU A 117 17.60 8.21 -7.90
CA LEU A 117 16.62 7.60 -8.78
C LEU A 117 15.20 7.87 -8.23
N GLU A 118 14.36 8.46 -9.07
CA GLU A 118 12.94 8.62 -8.83
C GLU A 118 12.12 7.86 -9.85
N VAL A 119 10.96 7.37 -9.41
CA VAL A 119 9.96 6.73 -10.26
C VAL A 119 8.65 7.49 -10.17
N ARG A 120 7.93 7.54 -11.28
CA ARG A 120 6.58 8.08 -11.32
C ARG A 120 5.59 6.95 -11.06
N VAL A 121 4.83 7.04 -9.99
CA VAL A 121 3.88 6.00 -9.55
C VAL A 121 2.45 6.43 -9.76
N ARG A 122 1.58 5.47 -10.11
CA ARG A 122 0.13 5.57 -9.97
C ARG A 122 -0.32 4.72 -8.79
N PHE A 123 -1.04 5.32 -7.86
CA PHE A 123 -1.58 4.63 -6.69
C PHE A 123 -2.87 3.88 -7.01
N GLN A 124 -3.10 2.76 -6.32
CA GLN A 124 -4.32 1.97 -6.46
C GLN A 124 -5.55 2.76 -6.03
N GLY A 125 -6.56 2.85 -6.91
CA GLY A 125 -7.80 3.60 -6.65
C GLY A 125 -7.71 5.11 -6.96
N PHE A 126 -6.57 5.60 -7.44
CA PHE A 126 -6.36 7.00 -7.80
C PHE A 126 -6.15 7.19 -9.31
N GLY A 127 -6.50 8.37 -9.81
CA GLY A 127 -6.35 8.74 -11.22
C GLY A 127 -5.00 9.42 -11.51
N ALA A 128 -4.77 9.75 -12.79
CA ALA A 128 -3.52 10.34 -13.26
C ALA A 128 -3.19 11.71 -12.62
N GLU A 129 -4.19 12.39 -12.07
CA GLU A 129 -4.07 13.66 -11.34
C GLU A 129 -3.36 13.52 -9.98
N GLU A 130 -3.26 12.29 -9.49
CA GLU A 130 -2.62 11.95 -8.22
C GLU A 130 -1.28 11.20 -8.44
N ASP A 131 -0.82 11.07 -9.69
CA ASP A 131 0.48 10.44 -9.97
C ASP A 131 1.62 11.26 -9.35
N GLU A 132 2.59 10.58 -8.72
CA GLU A 132 3.70 11.24 -8.01
C GLU A 132 5.07 10.73 -8.44
N TRP A 133 6.07 11.62 -8.46
CA TRP A 133 7.48 11.25 -8.51
C TRP A 133 7.96 10.98 -7.10
N VAL A 134 8.40 9.76 -6.82
CA VAL A 134 8.89 9.31 -5.52
C VAL A 134 10.29 8.74 -5.64
N ASN A 135 11.12 8.94 -4.61
CA ASN A 135 12.47 8.41 -4.58
C ASN A 135 12.47 6.91 -4.26
N VAL A 136 13.17 6.13 -5.09
CA VAL A 136 13.12 4.65 -5.03
C VAL A 136 13.71 4.12 -3.72
N LYS A 137 14.73 4.78 -3.17
CA LYS A 137 15.47 4.27 -2.01
C LYS A 137 14.70 4.42 -0.71
N ASN A 138 13.90 5.48 -0.56
CA ASN A 138 13.27 5.84 0.71
C ASN A 138 11.73 5.81 0.66
N ALA A 139 11.12 5.82 -0.52
CA ALA A 139 9.67 5.98 -0.68
C ALA A 139 9.03 4.88 -1.55
N VAL A 140 9.75 3.81 -1.89
CA VAL A 140 9.20 2.62 -2.57
C VAL A 140 9.68 1.37 -1.84
N ARG A 141 8.76 0.44 -1.57
CA ARG A 141 9.10 -0.85 -0.95
C ARG A 141 8.09 -1.93 -1.31
N GLU A 142 8.44 -3.19 -1.09
CA GLU A 142 7.49 -4.30 -1.19
C GLU A 142 6.31 -4.07 -0.24
N ARG A 143 5.10 -4.42 -0.67
CA ARG A 143 3.86 -4.17 0.08
C ARG A 143 3.92 -4.84 1.47
N SER A 144 3.44 -4.11 2.47
CA SER A 144 3.30 -4.62 3.84
C SER A 144 2.25 -5.74 3.88
N ILE A 145 2.45 -6.71 4.77
CA ILE A 145 1.57 -7.89 4.88
C ILE A 145 0.65 -7.71 6.09
N PRO A 146 -0.69 -7.75 5.91
CA PRO A 146 -1.63 -7.66 7.03
C PRO A 146 -1.31 -8.63 8.17
N LEU A 147 -1.38 -8.14 9.40
CA LEU A 147 -1.06 -8.95 10.57
C LEU A 147 -2.26 -9.81 10.98
N GLU A 148 -2.23 -11.06 10.54
CA GLU A 148 -3.24 -12.05 10.93
C GLU A 148 -3.25 -12.33 12.44
N ALA A 149 -4.42 -12.71 12.95
CA ALA A 149 -4.61 -12.98 14.38
C ALA A 149 -3.67 -14.07 14.92
N SER A 150 -3.38 -15.11 14.13
CA SER A 150 -2.44 -16.18 14.44
C SER A 150 -0.97 -15.73 14.43
N ASP A 151 -0.70 -14.64 13.70
CA ASP A 151 0.65 -14.13 13.44
C ASP A 151 1.08 -13.04 14.41
N CYS A 152 0.22 -12.68 15.38
CA CYS A 152 0.50 -11.62 16.34
C CYS A 152 1.84 -11.79 17.07
N ARG A 153 2.30 -13.04 17.27
CA ARG A 153 3.59 -13.37 17.92
C ARG A 153 4.82 -13.11 17.05
N LYS A 154 4.65 -12.91 15.74
CA LYS A 154 5.74 -12.59 14.82
C LYS A 154 6.24 -11.15 14.98
N VAL A 155 5.40 -10.26 15.54
CA VAL A 155 5.73 -8.86 15.83
C VAL A 155 6.31 -8.72 17.24
N ARG A 156 7.39 -7.96 17.39
CA ARG A 156 8.12 -7.67 18.63
C ARG A 156 8.26 -6.17 18.86
N VAL A 157 8.63 -5.79 20.09
CA VAL A 157 9.00 -4.42 20.43
C VAL A 157 10.22 -4.01 19.59
N GLY A 158 10.16 -2.81 19.02
CA GLY A 158 11.15 -2.26 18.11
C GLY A 158 10.92 -2.58 16.63
N ASP A 159 10.00 -3.47 16.28
CA ASP A 159 9.71 -3.77 14.88
C ASP A 159 9.03 -2.57 14.19
N LEU A 160 9.42 -2.32 12.94
CA LEU A 160 8.73 -1.41 12.03
C LEU A 160 7.45 -2.08 11.51
N VAL A 161 6.33 -1.38 11.62
CA VAL A 161 5.02 -1.80 11.13
C VAL A 161 4.37 -0.68 10.34
N LEU A 162 3.52 -1.05 9.39
CA LEU A 162 2.60 -0.11 8.76
C LEU A 162 1.30 -0.13 9.57
N CYS A 163 0.93 1.01 10.15
CA CYS A 163 -0.23 1.14 11.03
C CYS A 163 -1.30 2.01 10.37
N PHE A 164 -2.52 1.46 10.31
CA PHE A 164 -3.71 2.21 9.94
C PHE A 164 -4.05 3.21 11.05
N GLN A 165 -4.10 4.50 10.73
CA GLN A 165 -4.49 5.59 11.63
C GLN A 165 -5.78 6.23 11.14
N GLU A 166 -6.75 6.36 12.05
CA GLU A 166 -8.04 7.02 11.78
C GLU A 166 -8.19 8.23 12.69
N ASN A 167 -8.17 9.43 12.10
CA ASN A 167 -8.25 10.72 12.78
C ASN A 167 -9.33 11.59 12.14
N GLY A 168 -10.51 11.67 12.76
CA GLY A 168 -11.64 12.42 12.21
C GLY A 168 -12.10 11.81 10.88
N ASP A 169 -12.03 12.60 9.80
CA ASP A 169 -12.41 12.15 8.45
C ASP A 169 -11.22 11.55 7.65
N GLN A 170 -10.04 11.44 8.26
CA GLN A 170 -8.83 10.91 7.63
C GLN A 170 -8.56 9.48 8.08
N ALA A 171 -8.28 8.60 7.12
CA ALA A 171 -7.98 7.19 7.31
C ALA A 171 -6.81 6.81 6.41
N MET A 172 -5.61 6.67 6.99
CA MET A 172 -4.35 6.55 6.26
C MET A 172 -3.43 5.51 6.90
N TYR A 173 -2.40 5.06 6.18
CA TYR A 173 -1.41 4.11 6.66
C TYR A 173 -0.06 4.80 6.83
N PHE A 174 0.52 4.70 8.02
CA PHE A 174 1.80 5.32 8.36
C PHE A 174 2.79 4.30 8.91
N ASP A 175 4.08 4.58 8.73
CA ASP A 175 5.12 3.85 9.45
C ASP A 175 5.06 4.18 10.94
N ALA A 176 5.19 3.13 11.74
CA ALA A 176 5.26 3.21 13.19
C ALA A 176 6.14 2.11 13.75
N HIS A 177 6.69 2.34 14.94
CA HIS A 177 7.47 1.36 15.68
C HIS A 177 6.70 0.83 16.88
N ILE A 178 6.78 -0.48 17.14
CA ILE A 178 6.18 -1.07 18.33
C ILE A 178 6.98 -0.66 19.56
N VAL A 179 6.35 0.03 20.51
CA VAL A 179 6.95 0.46 21.77
C VAL A 179 6.69 -0.54 22.89
N GLU A 180 5.49 -1.14 22.91
CA GLU A 180 5.07 -2.09 23.93
C GLU A 180 4.06 -3.08 23.37
N ILE A 181 4.00 -4.30 23.92
CA ILE A 181 2.97 -5.28 23.57
C ILE A 181 2.36 -5.89 24.83
N GLU A 182 1.06 -5.65 25.04
CA GLU A 182 0.27 -6.34 26.05
C GLU A 182 -0.30 -7.64 25.47
N ARG A 183 0.37 -8.76 25.76
CA ARG A 183 -0.07 -10.08 25.30
C ARG A 183 -1.27 -10.57 26.12
N LYS A 184 -2.34 -10.97 25.43
CA LYS A 184 -3.54 -11.57 26.05
C LYS A 184 -3.74 -13.00 25.55
N LEU A 185 -4.42 -13.82 26.35
CA LEU A 185 -4.83 -15.16 25.91
C LEU A 185 -5.91 -15.03 24.83
N HIS A 186 -5.71 -15.68 23.70
CA HIS A 186 -6.66 -15.74 22.60
C HIS A 186 -6.48 -17.02 21.77
N ASP A 187 -7.48 -17.35 20.96
CA ASP A 187 -7.53 -18.53 20.10
C ASP A 187 -7.80 -18.14 18.64
N ILE A 188 -8.23 -19.11 17.83
CA ILE A 188 -8.57 -18.92 16.41
C ILE A 188 -9.67 -17.90 16.15
N ARG A 189 -10.40 -17.43 17.18
CA ARG A 189 -11.47 -16.44 17.02
C ARG A 189 -10.94 -15.02 16.82
N GLY A 190 -9.66 -14.77 17.07
CA GLY A 190 -9.05 -13.47 16.83
C GLY A 190 -8.05 -13.05 17.91
N CYS A 191 -7.15 -12.14 17.55
CA CYS A 191 -6.13 -11.61 18.45
C CYS A 191 -6.76 -10.61 19.44
N ARG A 192 -6.37 -10.70 20.71
CA ARG A 192 -6.77 -9.77 21.78
C ARG A 192 -5.60 -8.95 22.33
N CYS A 193 -4.41 -9.10 21.77
CA CYS A 193 -3.25 -8.32 22.18
C CYS A 193 -3.48 -6.83 21.91
N LEU A 194 -2.85 -5.98 22.71
CA LEU A 194 -2.75 -4.55 22.45
C LEU A 194 -1.30 -4.22 22.12
N PHE A 195 -1.11 -3.41 21.08
CA PHE A 195 0.19 -2.97 20.60
C PHE A 195 0.26 -1.46 20.78
N SER A 196 1.18 -0.99 21.61
CA SER A 196 1.50 0.45 21.69
C SER A 196 2.46 0.76 20.55
N VAL A 197 2.07 1.63 19.64
CA VAL A 197 2.88 2.06 18.49
C VAL A 197 3.24 3.52 18.63
N ARG A 198 4.42 3.91 18.12
CA ARG A 198 4.83 5.32 17.96
C ARG A 198 4.97 5.60 16.47
N TYR A 199 4.25 6.59 15.96
CA TYR A 199 4.29 6.95 14.56
C TYR A 199 5.56 7.74 14.22
N ASP A 200 6.16 7.45 13.06
CA ASP A 200 7.41 8.08 12.67
C ASP A 200 7.24 9.56 12.27
N HIS A 201 6.08 9.90 11.70
CA HIS A 201 5.81 11.23 11.12
C HIS A 201 5.57 12.33 12.19
N ASP A 202 4.93 12.00 13.32
CA ASP A 202 4.56 12.99 14.34
C ASP A 202 4.97 12.60 15.78
N GLN A 203 5.58 11.43 15.96
CA GLN A 203 5.99 10.86 17.25
C GLN A 203 4.86 10.61 18.24
N THR A 204 3.60 10.65 17.79
CA THR A 204 2.45 10.32 18.64
C THR A 204 2.41 8.83 18.93
N GLU A 205 1.85 8.47 20.09
CA GLU A 205 1.69 7.08 20.50
C GLU A 205 0.22 6.69 20.58
N GLU A 206 -0.09 5.48 20.11
CA GLU A 206 -1.45 4.94 20.10
C GLU A 206 -1.45 3.45 20.47
N LYS A 207 -2.48 2.99 21.19
CA LYS A 207 -2.73 1.57 21.41
C LYS A 207 -3.69 1.04 20.36
N VAL A 208 -3.23 0.08 19.57
CA VAL A 208 -3.99 -0.52 18.48
C VAL A 208 -4.09 -2.04 18.60
N HIS A 209 -5.03 -2.62 17.86
CA HIS A 209 -5.17 -4.07 17.70
C HIS A 209 -4.46 -4.55 16.43
N ALA A 210 -4.26 -5.87 16.33
CA ALA A 210 -3.54 -6.49 15.21
C ALA A 210 -4.13 -6.14 13.83
N GLN A 211 -5.46 -5.97 13.73
CA GLN A 211 -6.15 -5.64 12.49
C GLN A 211 -5.75 -4.29 11.87
N ARG A 212 -5.18 -3.39 12.68
CA ARG A 212 -4.67 -2.09 12.20
C ARG A 212 -3.20 -2.16 11.79
N LEU A 213 -2.54 -3.31 11.92
CA LEU A 213 -1.12 -3.46 11.68
C LEU A 213 -0.87 -4.32 10.44
N CYS A 214 0.09 -3.90 9.63
CA CYS A 214 0.74 -4.73 8.65
C CYS A 214 2.22 -4.86 9.01
N ARG A 215 2.76 -6.07 8.95
CA ARG A 215 4.19 -6.33 9.18
C ARG A 215 4.96 -6.14 7.88
N ARG A 216 6.23 -5.78 8.00
CA ARG A 216 7.13 -5.81 6.85
C ARG A 216 7.40 -7.26 6.40
N PRO A 217 7.57 -7.53 5.09
CA PRO A 217 8.08 -8.80 4.60
C PRO A 217 9.43 -9.15 5.25
N ALA A 218 9.70 -10.45 5.44
CA ALA A 218 11.00 -10.91 5.90
C ALA A 218 11.89 -11.11 4.67
N TYR A 219 13.09 -10.55 4.71
CA TYR A 219 14.12 -10.75 3.67
C TYR A 219 14.63 -12.20 3.63
#